data_AF-W4HEH8-F1
#
_entry.id   AF-W4HEH8-F1
#
_cell.length_a   1.000
_cell.length_b   1.000
_cell.length_c   1.000
_cell.angle_alpha   90.00
_cell.angle_beta   90.00
_cell.angle_gamma   90.00
#
_symmetry.space_group_name_H-M   'P 1'
#
loop_
_entity.id
_entity.type
_entity.pdbx_description
1 polymer ?
#
loop_
_entity_poly.entity_id
_entity_poly.type
_entity_poly.pdbx_seq_one_letter_code
_entity_poly.pdbx_strand_id
1 'polypeptide(L)' 'MTKPMMDLRELVEKSGDTDLLREMIGDAAERLMELEVGGQTGAVSGEKSPERLAQRNGYRDRDWQTRAGNVEVRIP' A
#
# COMPACT_ATOMS: atom_id res chain seq x y z
N MET A 1 -31.31 14.36 10.22
CA MET A 1 -30.15 13.55 10.65
C MET A 1 -29.54 12.91 9.42
N THR A 2 -28.54 13.56 8.84
CA THR A 2 -27.69 13.01 7.80
C THR A 2 -27.06 11.73 8.35
N LYS A 3 -27.29 10.57 7.73
CA LYS A 3 -26.48 9.37 7.98
C LYS A 3 -25.20 9.57 7.16
N PRO A 4 -24.06 9.99 7.74
CA PRO A 4 -22.81 10.14 7.00
C PRO A 4 -22.03 8.82 7.02
N MET A 5 -22.73 7.73 7.28
CA MET A 5 -22.22 6.38 7.43
C MET A 5 -23.28 5.49 6.78
N MET A 6 -23.55 5.72 5.50
CA MET A 6 -23.71 4.55 4.63
C MET A 6 -22.47 3.71 4.93
N ASP A 7 -22.72 2.66 5.70
CA ASP A 7 -21.70 1.83 6.29
C ASP A 7 -20.82 1.39 5.12
N LEU A 8 -19.52 1.69 5.19
CA LEU A 8 -18.57 1.27 4.15
C LEU A 8 -18.79 -0.22 3.87
N ARG A 9 -19.16 -1.00 4.91
CA ARG A 9 -19.58 -2.39 4.80
C ARG A 9 -20.77 -2.62 3.89
N GLU A 10 -21.83 -1.82 3.97
CA GLU A 10 -23.03 -1.99 3.16
C GLU A 10 -22.76 -1.65 1.69
N LEU A 11 -21.82 -0.72 1.42
CA LEU A 11 -21.34 -0.44 0.07
C LEU A 11 -20.48 -1.59 -0.47
N VAL A 12 -19.56 -2.09 0.34
CA VAL A 12 -18.65 -3.23 0.04
C VAL A 12 -19.41 -4.55 -0.12
N GLU A 13 -20.49 -4.78 0.63
CA GLU A 13 -21.34 -5.96 0.47
C GLU A 13 -22.27 -5.85 -0.76
N LYS A 14 -22.62 -4.64 -1.21
CA LYS A 14 -23.42 -4.41 -2.42
C LYS A 14 -22.60 -4.43 -3.72
N SER A 15 -21.36 -3.94 -3.68
CA SER A 15 -20.44 -4.02 -4.80
C SER A 15 -19.68 -5.33 -4.68
N GLY A 16 -19.96 -6.33 -5.52
CA GLY A 16 -19.27 -7.62 -5.53
C GLY A 16 -17.78 -7.53 -5.95
N ASP A 17 -17.02 -6.59 -5.41
CA ASP A 17 -15.66 -6.26 -5.86
C ASP A 17 -14.69 -6.09 -4.68
N THR A 18 -14.75 -7.04 -3.75
CA THR A 18 -13.71 -7.21 -2.72
C THR A 18 -12.33 -7.37 -3.36
N ASP A 19 -12.25 -7.87 -4.59
CA ASP A 19 -11.04 -7.92 -5.42
C ASP A 19 -10.49 -6.51 -5.72
N LEU A 20 -11.32 -5.59 -6.23
CA LEU A 20 -10.92 -4.20 -6.45
C LEU A 20 -10.40 -3.54 -5.16
N LEU A 21 -11.04 -3.79 -4.02
CA LEU A 21 -10.56 -3.24 -2.75
C LEU A 21 -9.20 -3.79 -2.34
N ARG A 22 -8.96 -5.09 -2.54
CA ARG A 22 -7.64 -5.70 -2.30
C ARG A 22 -6.57 -5.08 -3.19
N GLU A 23 -6.86 -4.90 -4.47
CA GLU A 23 -5.94 -4.26 -5.43
C GLU A 23 -5.63 -2.82 -5.04
N MET A 24 -6.66 -2.02 -4.72
CA MET A 24 -6.48 -0.62 -4.29
C MET A 24 -5.66 -0.50 -3.01
N ILE A 25 -5.89 -1.39 -2.04
CA ILE A 25 -5.11 -1.44 -0.80
C ILE A 25 -3.66 -1.80 -1.11
N GLY A 26 -3.43 -2.78 -1.99
CA GLY A 26 -2.09 -3.18 -2.43
C GLY A 26 -1.32 -2.04 -3.08
N ASP A 27 -1.89 -1.37 -4.10
CA ASP A 27 -1.24 -0.24 -4.80
C ASP A 27 -0.96 0.93 -3.84
N ALA A 28 -1.93 1.28 -2.98
CA ALA A 28 -1.72 2.33 -2.00
C ALA A 28 -0.62 1.99 -0.99
N ALA A 29 -0.57 0.74 -0.51
CA ALA A 29 0.45 0.28 0.42
C ALA A 29 1.86 0.29 -0.21
N GLU A 30 2.01 -0.22 -1.44
CA GLU A 30 3.30 -0.19 -2.15
C GLU A 30 3.81 1.26 -2.31
N ARG A 31 2.94 2.20 -2.71
CA ARG A 31 3.32 3.62 -2.86
C ARG A 31 3.73 4.27 -1.55
N LEU A 32 3.02 3.98 -0.45
CA LEU A 32 3.36 4.52 0.86
C LEU A 32 4.71 3.99 1.36
N MET A 33 4.97 2.69 1.19
CA MET A 33 6.26 2.09 1.54
C MET A 33 7.40 2.70 0.70
N GLU A 34 7.17 2.91 -0.60
CA GLU A 34 8.15 3.54 -1.48
C GLU A 34 8.54 4.97 -1.06
N LEU A 35 7.54 5.76 -0.64
CA LEU A 35 7.74 7.11 -0.12
C LEU A 35 8.50 7.09 1.22
N GLU A 36 8.11 6.20 2.13
CA GLU A 36 8.77 6.03 3.42
C GLU A 36 10.25 5.66 3.24
N VAL A 37 10.54 4.63 2.44
CA VAL A 37 11.91 4.20 2.18
C VAL A 37 12.69 5.29 1.45
N GLY A 38 12.08 6.01 0.50
CA GLY A 38 12.74 7.15 -0.16
C GLY A 38 13.20 8.21 0.82
N GLY A 39 12.37 8.54 1.82
CA GLY A 39 12.73 9.44 2.92
C GLY A 39 13.86 8.89 3.79
N GLN A 40 13.84 7.59 4.10
CA GLN A 40 14.89 6.94 4.91
C GLN A 40 16.23 6.82 4.16
N THR A 41 16.20 6.55 2.86
CA THR A 41 17.42 6.42 2.04
C THR A 41 17.97 7.76 1.58
N GLY A 42 17.21 8.86 1.71
CA GLY A 42 17.59 10.21 1.28
C GLY A 42 17.57 10.41 -0.23
N ALA A 43 17.05 9.44 -0.99
CA ALA A 43 16.98 9.44 -2.44
C ALA A 43 15.96 8.40 -2.92
N VAL A 44 15.34 8.65 -4.08
CA VAL A 44 14.44 7.67 -4.72
C VAL A 44 15.25 6.48 -5.27
N SER A 45 14.58 5.35 -5.48
CA SER A 45 15.18 4.18 -6.13
C SER A 45 15.76 4.54 -7.51
N GLY A 46 17.02 4.18 -7.75
CA GLY A 46 17.72 4.43 -9.02
C GLY A 46 18.21 5.87 -9.25
N GLU A 47 17.82 6.83 -8.41
CA GLU A 47 18.27 8.22 -8.51
C GLU A 47 19.78 8.33 -8.25
N LYS A 48 20.51 9.26 -8.87
CA LYS A 48 21.88 9.60 -8.44
C LYS A 48 21.82 10.87 -7.62
N SER A 49 21.93 10.73 -6.29
CA SER A 49 21.94 11.86 -5.36
C SER A 49 23.12 11.73 -4.40
N PRO A 50 23.86 12.83 -4.13
CA PRO A 50 24.90 12.87 -3.11
C PRO A 50 24.34 12.80 -1.67
N GLU A 51 23.05 13.05 -1.46
CA GLU A 51 22.36 12.94 -0.18
C GLU A 51 21.98 11.49 0.20
N ARG A 52 22.23 10.51 -0.69
CA ARG A 52 21.91 9.11 -0.42
C ARG A 52 22.63 8.57 0.81
N LEU A 53 21.85 8.01 1.74
CA LEU A 53 22.31 7.43 3.00
C LEU A 53 22.45 5.91 2.96
N ALA A 54 21.62 5.21 2.17
CA ALA A 54 21.61 3.75 2.10
C ALA A 54 21.19 3.25 0.71
N GLN A 55 21.54 2.00 0.41
CA GLN A 55 21.12 1.28 -0.79
C GLN A 55 19.97 0.34 -0.47
N ARG A 56 19.00 0.26 -1.38
CA ARG A 56 17.85 -0.66 -1.27
C ARG A 56 18.28 -2.08 -1.65
N ASN A 57 17.74 -3.08 -0.97
CA ASN A 57 18.13 -4.49 -1.12
C ASN A 57 17.01 -5.35 -1.75
N GLY A 58 16.38 -4.81 -2.80
CA GLY A 58 15.26 -5.47 -3.48
C GLY A 58 13.98 -5.47 -2.64
N TYR A 59 13.08 -6.40 -2.94
CA TYR A 59 11.79 -6.54 -2.28
C TYR A 59 11.62 -7.95 -1.72
N ARG A 60 10.74 -8.07 -0.73
CA ARG A 60 10.35 -9.34 -0.12
C ARG A 60 8.84 -9.49 -0.12
N ASP A 61 8.35 -10.58 -0.69
CA ASP A 61 6.93 -10.90 -0.72
C ASP A 61 6.42 -11.17 0.70
N ARG A 62 5.23 -10.66 1.00
CA ARG A 62 4.57 -10.85 2.29
C ARG A 62 3.05 -10.84 2.13
N ASP A 63 2.42 -11.84 2.74
CA ASP A 63 0.97 -11.87 2.93
C ASP A 63 0.56 -10.90 4.05
N TRP A 64 -0.32 -9.96 3.71
CA TRP A 64 -0.93 -9.02 4.65
C TRP A 64 -2.43 -9.31 4.80
N GLN A 65 -2.80 -9.84 5.97
CA GLN A 65 -4.19 -10.12 6.30
C GLN A 65 -4.95 -8.82 6.63
N THR A 66 -5.96 -8.50 5.83
CA THR A 66 -6.82 -7.32 5.99
C THR A 66 -8.30 -7.72 6.09
N ARG A 67 -9.17 -6.75 6.35
CA ARG A 67 -10.63 -6.98 6.33
C ARG A 67 -11.18 -7.25 4.92
N ALA A 68 -10.46 -6.83 3.87
CA ALA A 68 -10.80 -7.16 2.48
C ALA A 68 -10.24 -8.53 2.03
N GLY A 69 -9.62 -9.27 2.94
CA GLY A 69 -8.95 -10.55 2.67
C GLY A 69 -7.43 -10.42 2.71
N ASN A 70 -6.74 -11.45 2.21
CA ASN A 70 -5.28 -11.43 2.10
C ASN A 70 -4.86 -10.53 0.94
N VAL A 71 -3.93 -9.61 1.19
CA VAL A 71 -3.32 -8.75 0.18
C VAL A 71 -1.85 -9.11 0.11
N GLU A 72 -1.38 -9.51 -1.08
CA GLU A 72 0.04 -9.74 -1.33
C GLU A 72 0.73 -8.38 -1.47
N VAL A 73 1.75 -8.12 -0.63
CA VAL A 73 2.53 -6.89 -0.68
C VAL A 73 4.02 -7.21 -0.80
N ARG A 74 4.77 -6.29 -1.39
CA ARG A 74 6.22 -6.40 -1.57
C ARG A 74 6.92 -5.36 -0.71
N ILE A 75 7.58 -5.83 0.35
CA ILE A 75 8.26 -4.96 1.31
C ILE A 75 9.66 -4.60 0.75
N PRO A 76 9.96 -3.31 0.54
CA PRO A 76 11.28 -2.83 0.10
C PRO A 76 12.42 -2.98 1.15
#